data_AF-A0A7L1YUG7-F1
#
_entry.id   AF-A0A7L1YUG7-F1
#
_cell.length_a   1.000
_cell.length_b   1.000
_cell.length_c   1.000
_cell.angle_alpha   90.00
_cell.angle_beta   90.00
_cell.angle_gamma   90.00
#
_symmetry.space_group_name_H-M   'P 1'
#
loop_
_entity.id
_entity.type
_entity.pdbx_description
1 polymer ?
#
loop_
_entity_poly.entity_id
_entity_poly.type
_entity_poly.pdbx_seq_one_letter_code
_entity_poly.pdbx_strand_id
1 'polypeptide(L)'
;LQEQKEALLAQLHSVSQELVQRCSEYDSSVSERKSLLDTLIVDIEKKQDQPDAEFLMDVGKILSSCEAAKALIPESVSPELQRTVDILSETCQLVLGTVAKFKENLLSKIDREREKVTLDPETASPHLALSPGHRTVRLGEGLQDLPDTPKRFTGSPSVLGSQG
;
A
#
# COMPACT_ATOMS: atom_id res chain seq x y z
N LEU A 1 2.84 2.95 19.79
CA LEU A 1 2.98 3.08 18.31
C LEU A 1 3.54 1.81 17.69
N GLN A 2 4.74 1.35 18.06
CA GLN A 2 5.31 0.11 17.51
C GLN A 2 4.43 -1.11 17.80
N GLU A 3 4.01 -1.31 19.05
CA GLU A 3 3.11 -2.41 19.44
C GLU A 3 1.77 -2.37 18.70
N GLN A 4 1.16 -1.19 18.53
CA GLN A 4 -0.09 -1.02 17.80
C GLN A 4 0.07 -1.35 16.30
N LYS A 5 1.20 -0.95 15.70
CA LYS A 5 1.54 -1.29 14.32
C LYS A 5 1.70 -2.80 14.15
N GLU A 6 2.46 -3.44 15.04
CA GLU A 6 2.68 -4.89 15.01
C GLU A 6 1.37 -5.65 15.20
N ALA A 7 0.52 -5.22 16.12
CA ALA A 7 -0.81 -5.80 16.33
C ALA A 7 -1.70 -5.68 15.08
N LEU A 8 -1.73 -4.51 14.43
CA LEU A 8 -2.51 -4.30 13.21
C LEU A 8 -1.98 -5.15 12.04
N LEU A 9 -0.67 -5.26 11.89
CA LEU A 9 -0.03 -6.10 10.87
C LEU A 9 -0.32 -7.59 11.11
N ALA A 10 -0.30 -8.05 12.35
CA ALA A 10 -0.65 -9.42 12.70
C ALA A 10 -2.12 -9.74 12.36
N GLN A 11 -3.06 -8.83 12.66
CA GLN A 11 -4.46 -8.98 12.28
C GLN A 11 -4.65 -9.03 10.77
N LEU A 12 -3.99 -8.12 10.02
CA LEU A 12 -4.04 -8.09 8.57
C LEU A 12 -3.51 -9.38 7.94
N HIS A 13 -2.39 -9.88 8.45
CA HIS A 13 -1.82 -11.14 7.99
C HIS A 13 -2.79 -12.31 8.23
N SER A 14 -3.38 -12.40 9.43
CA SER A 14 -4.34 -13.45 9.76
C SER A 14 -5.56 -13.45 8.84
N VAL A 15 -6.20 -12.28 8.67
CA VAL A 15 -7.40 -12.15 7.82
C VAL A 15 -7.08 -12.42 6.35
N SER A 16 -5.93 -11.93 5.87
CA SER A 16 -5.49 -12.20 4.49
C SER A 16 -5.28 -13.69 4.26
N GLN A 17 -4.68 -14.40 5.22
CA GLN A 17 -4.44 -15.83 5.10
C GLN A 17 -5.76 -16.62 5.09
N GLU A 18 -6.69 -16.28 5.98
CA GLU A 18 -8.02 -16.89 6.02
C GLU A 18 -8.80 -16.64 4.73
N LEU A 19 -8.74 -15.42 4.19
CA LEU A 19 -9.38 -15.06 2.92
C LEU A 19 -8.82 -15.89 1.76
N VAL A 20 -7.50 -15.98 1.64
CA VAL A 20 -6.86 -16.79 0.59
C VAL A 20 -7.26 -18.27 0.70
N GLN A 21 -7.28 -18.81 1.92
CA GLN A 21 -7.70 -20.18 2.17
C GLN A 21 -9.16 -20.42 1.74
N ARG A 22 -10.08 -19.54 2.16
CA ARG A 22 -11.51 -19.63 1.81
C ARG A 22 -11.75 -19.47 0.31
N CYS A 23 -11.03 -18.57 -0.35
CA CYS A 23 -11.07 -18.44 -1.80
C CYS A 23 -10.60 -19.71 -2.50
N SER A 24 -9.49 -20.30 -2.06
CA SER A 24 -8.97 -21.56 -2.64
C SER A 24 -9.94 -22.73 -2.47
N GLU A 25 -10.58 -22.85 -1.30
CA GLU A 25 -11.60 -23.87 -1.04
C GLU A 25 -12.83 -23.69 -1.93
N TYR A 26 -13.29 -22.44 -2.06
CA TYR A 26 -14.40 -22.08 -2.94
C TYR A 26 -14.08 -22.40 -4.40
N ASP A 27 -12.90 -22.00 -4.90
CA ASP A 27 -12.46 -22.26 -6.27
C ASP A 27 -12.37 -23.75 -6.56
N SER A 28 -11.90 -24.54 -5.59
CA SER A 28 -11.85 -26.01 -5.68
C SER A 28 -13.25 -26.61 -5.79
N SER A 29 -14.18 -26.18 -4.92
CA SER A 29 -15.56 -26.66 -4.92
C SER A 29 -16.32 -26.29 -6.20
N VAL A 30 -16.14 -25.05 -6.69
CA VAL A 30 -16.70 -24.61 -7.97
C VAL A 30 -16.14 -25.43 -9.13
N SER A 31 -14.83 -25.71 -9.13
CA SER A 31 -14.18 -26.51 -10.17
C SER A 31 -14.67 -27.96 -10.19
N GLU A 32 -14.85 -28.57 -9.02
CA GLU A 32 -15.42 -29.91 -8.89
C GLU A 32 -16.86 -29.95 -9.42
N ARG A 33 -17.70 -29.00 -9.00
CA ARG A 33 -19.08 -28.88 -9.48
C ARG A 33 -19.12 -28.70 -11.00
N LYS A 34 -18.24 -27.86 -11.56
CA LYS A 34 -18.13 -27.67 -13.00
C LYS A 34 -17.81 -28.97 -13.72
N SER A 35 -16.80 -29.71 -13.26
CA SER A 35 -16.43 -31.00 -13.86
C SER A 35 -17.59 -32.01 -13.81
N LEU A 36 -18.36 -32.00 -12.72
CA LEU A 36 -19.53 -32.86 -12.57
C LEU A 36 -20.66 -32.47 -13.54
N LEU A 37 -20.91 -31.17 -13.71
CA LEU A 37 -21.88 -30.67 -14.70
C LEU A 37 -21.45 -30.98 -16.13
N ASP A 38 -20.17 -30.80 -16.46
CA ASP A 38 -19.62 -31.13 -17.78
C ASP A 38 -19.80 -32.64 -18.09
N THR A 39 -19.59 -33.50 -17.09
CA THR A 39 -19.82 -34.95 -17.21
C THR A 39 -21.31 -35.27 -17.43
N LEU A 40 -22.21 -34.62 -16.67
CA LEU A 40 -23.65 -34.82 -16.81
C LEU A 40 -24.18 -34.36 -18.17
N ILE A 41 -23.66 -33.26 -18.71
CA ILE A 41 -24.01 -32.79 -20.05
C ILE A 41 -23.68 -33.87 -21.08
N VAL A 42 -22.45 -34.38 -21.06
CA VAL A 42 -22.02 -35.45 -21.97
C VAL A 42 -22.87 -36.71 -21.82
N ASP A 43 -23.22 -37.10 -20.59
CA ASP A 43 -24.05 -38.28 -20.36
C ASP A 43 -25.50 -38.08 -20.86
N ILE A 44 -26.07 -36.89 -20.70
CA ILE A 44 -27.39 -36.55 -21.24
C ILE A 44 -27.36 -36.53 -22.78
N GLU A 45 -26.31 -35.97 -23.39
CA GLU A 45 -26.14 -35.96 -24.85
C GLU A 45 -26.08 -37.39 -25.41
N LYS A 46 -25.32 -38.29 -24.79
CA LYS A 46 -25.27 -39.71 -25.19
C LYS A 46 -26.63 -40.40 -25.15
N LYS A 47 -27.52 -39.99 -24.24
CA LYS A 47 -28.87 -40.58 -24.11
C LYS A 47 -29.78 -40.20 -25.27
N GLN A 48 -29.51 -39.11 -25.99
CA GLN A 48 -30.31 -38.69 -27.14
C GLN A 48 -30.26 -39.71 -28.29
N ASP A 49 -29.13 -40.38 -28.49
CA ASP A 49 -28.90 -41.30 -29.62
C ASP A 49 -29.15 -42.78 -29.26
N GLN A 50 -29.54 -43.09 -28.03
CA GLN A 50 -29.67 -44.47 -27.54
C GLN A 50 -31.07 -45.06 -27.82
N PRO A 51 -31.20 -46.39 -28.04
CA PRO A 51 -32.51 -47.04 -28.18
C PRO A 51 -33.35 -46.93 -26.90
N ASP A 52 -34.67 -46.81 -27.04
CA ASP A 52 -35.62 -46.61 -25.93
C ASP A 52 -35.43 -47.59 -24.76
N ALA A 53 -35.15 -48.86 -25.06
CA ALA A 53 -34.96 -49.88 -24.04
C ALA A 53 -33.73 -49.63 -23.16
N GLU A 54 -32.62 -49.17 -23.73
CA GLU A 54 -31.38 -48.84 -22.99
C GLU A 54 -31.50 -47.49 -22.28
N PHE A 55 -32.18 -46.52 -22.92
CA PHE A 55 -32.47 -45.24 -22.31
C PHE A 55 -33.23 -45.40 -20.97
N LEU A 56 -34.30 -46.20 -20.98
CA LEU A 56 -35.17 -46.40 -19.81
C LEU A 56 -34.47 -47.12 -18.65
N MET A 57 -33.41 -47.90 -18.88
CA MET A 57 -32.67 -48.57 -17.81
C MET A 57 -31.84 -47.59 -16.96
N ASP A 58 -31.33 -46.52 -17.57
CA ASP A 58 -30.25 -45.71 -16.98
C ASP A 58 -30.68 -44.29 -16.61
N VAL A 59 -31.82 -43.81 -17.14
CA VAL A 59 -32.28 -42.41 -16.99
C VAL A 59 -32.44 -42.00 -15.51
N GLY A 60 -32.87 -42.92 -14.65
CA GLY A 60 -33.03 -42.65 -13.21
C GLY A 60 -31.71 -42.31 -12.51
N LYS A 61 -30.60 -42.92 -12.93
CA LYS A 61 -29.27 -42.63 -12.40
C LYS A 61 -28.83 -41.21 -12.76
N ILE A 62 -29.02 -40.83 -14.03
CA ILE A 62 -28.67 -39.49 -14.52
C ILE A 62 -29.49 -38.42 -13.81
N LEU A 63 -30.80 -38.64 -13.65
CA LEU A 63 -31.67 -37.71 -12.91
C LEU A 63 -31.23 -37.56 -11.44
N SER A 64 -30.90 -38.67 -10.77
CA SER A 64 -30.38 -38.63 -9.40
C SER A 64 -29.08 -37.84 -9.30
N SER A 65 -28.17 -38.04 -10.25
CA SER A 65 -26.90 -37.29 -10.32
C SER A 65 -27.11 -35.80 -10.63
N CYS A 66 -28.09 -35.45 -11.47
CA CYS A 66 -28.49 -34.04 -11.70
C CYS A 66 -29.02 -33.37 -10.43
N GLU A 67 -29.82 -34.08 -9.63
CA GLU A 67 -30.30 -33.55 -8.33
C GLU A 67 -29.15 -33.34 -7.34
N ALA A 68 -28.22 -34.30 -7.26
CA ALA A 68 -27.01 -34.15 -6.44
C ALA A 68 -26.15 -32.95 -6.88
N ALA A 69 -26.00 -32.74 -8.19
CA ALA A 69 -25.27 -31.59 -8.75
C ALA A 69 -25.90 -30.25 -8.35
N LYS A 70 -27.24 -30.17 -8.37
CA LYS A 70 -27.97 -28.95 -7.99
C LYS A 70 -27.70 -28.58 -6.54
N ALA A 71 -27.73 -29.55 -5.62
CA ALA A 71 -27.56 -29.35 -4.18
C ALA A 71 -26.17 -28.83 -3.77
N LEU A 72 -25.14 -29.06 -4.59
CA LEU A 72 -23.73 -28.79 -4.27
C LEU A 72 -23.33 -27.31 -4.44
N ILE A 73 -24.20 -26.34 -4.14
CA ILE A 73 -23.93 -24.91 -4.45
C ILE A 73 -22.85 -24.43 -3.48
N PRO A 74 -21.67 -24.02 -3.98
CA PRO A 74 -20.61 -23.55 -3.10
C PRO A 74 -21.08 -22.25 -2.43
N GLU A 75 -21.02 -22.23 -1.10
CA GLU A 75 -21.44 -21.09 -0.29
C GLU A 75 -20.43 -19.94 -0.49
N SER A 76 -20.92 -18.72 -0.70
CA SER A 76 -20.05 -17.56 -0.89
C SER A 76 -19.20 -17.30 0.37
N VAL A 77 -18.13 -16.51 0.21
CA VAL A 77 -17.29 -16.03 1.33
C VAL A 77 -18.16 -15.58 2.51
N SER A 78 -17.80 -15.97 3.74
CA SER A 78 -18.66 -15.77 4.92
C SER A 78 -18.89 -14.26 5.18
N PRO A 79 -20.12 -13.85 5.55
CA PRO A 79 -20.41 -12.45 5.82
C PRO A 79 -19.61 -11.92 7.03
N GLU A 80 -19.19 -12.77 7.95
CA GLU A 80 -18.31 -12.43 9.09
C GLU A 80 -16.91 -12.04 8.62
N LEU A 81 -16.35 -12.76 7.64
CA LEU A 81 -15.04 -12.45 7.08
C LEU A 81 -15.07 -11.13 6.32
N GLN A 82 -16.13 -10.90 5.52
CA GLN A 82 -16.32 -9.64 4.81
C GLN A 82 -16.35 -8.44 5.78
N ARG A 83 -17.15 -8.53 6.85
CA ARG A 83 -17.21 -7.48 7.88
C ARG A 83 -15.84 -7.22 8.51
N THR A 84 -15.06 -8.26 8.75
CA THR A 84 -13.71 -8.14 9.34
C THR A 84 -12.76 -7.42 8.39
N VAL A 85 -12.81 -7.73 7.09
CA VAL A 85 -12.02 -7.03 6.05
C VAL A 85 -12.41 -5.55 5.99
N ASP A 86 -13.70 -5.23 6.04
CA ASP A 86 -14.20 -3.85 5.98
C ASP A 86 -13.69 -3.02 7.18
N ILE A 87 -13.83 -3.54 8.41
CA ILE A 87 -13.33 -2.90 9.64
C ILE A 87 -11.83 -2.63 9.56
N LEU A 88 -11.07 -3.60 9.07
CA LEU A 88 -9.62 -3.49 8.99
C LEU A 88 -9.20 -2.46 7.93
N SER A 89 -9.92 -2.41 6.80
CA SER A 89 -9.72 -1.41 5.75
C SER A 89 -9.95 0.01 6.27
N GLU A 90 -11.07 0.24 6.97
CA GLU A 90 -11.39 1.51 7.61
C GLU A 90 -10.31 1.93 8.63
N THR A 91 -9.85 0.97 9.44
CA THR A 91 -8.79 1.19 10.42
C THR A 91 -7.48 1.62 9.73
N CYS A 92 -7.11 0.96 8.63
CA CYS A 92 -5.92 1.32 7.86
C CYS A 92 -6.01 2.74 7.29
N GLN A 93 -7.17 3.12 6.74
CA GLN A 93 -7.39 4.47 6.22
C GLN A 93 -7.27 5.53 7.31
N LEU A 94 -7.83 5.28 8.50
CA LEU A 94 -7.73 6.19 9.63
C LEU A 94 -6.27 6.40 10.08
N VAL A 95 -5.49 5.32 10.16
CA VAL A 95 -4.06 5.38 10.51
C VAL A 95 -3.28 6.18 9.47
N LEU A 96 -3.49 5.92 8.18
CA LEU A 96 -2.83 6.66 7.10
C LEU A 96 -3.17 8.16 7.14
N GLY A 97 -4.45 8.50 7.33
CA GLY A 97 -4.89 9.90 7.47
C GLY A 97 -4.25 10.60 8.66
N THR A 98 -4.15 9.92 9.79
CA THR A 98 -3.51 10.47 11.01
C THR A 98 -2.02 10.72 10.79
N VAL A 99 -1.31 9.79 10.16
CA VAL A 99 0.12 9.93 9.84
C VAL A 99 0.35 11.08 8.85
N ALA A 100 -0.50 11.21 7.82
CA ALA A 100 -0.42 12.31 6.87
C ALA A 100 -0.60 13.67 7.56
N LYS A 101 -1.62 13.79 8.41
CA LYS A 101 -1.88 15.00 9.20
C LYS A 101 -0.73 15.33 10.16
N PHE A 102 -0.15 14.32 10.80
CA PHE A 102 1.01 14.52 11.67
C PHE A 102 2.21 15.07 10.88
N LYS A 103 2.49 14.51 9.70
CA LYS A 103 3.57 14.98 8.81
C LYS A 103 3.36 16.44 8.40
N GLU A 104 2.14 16.81 8.01
CA GLU A 104 1.78 18.18 7.64
C GLU A 104 1.96 19.16 8.82
N ASN A 105 1.49 18.78 10.01
CA ASN A 105 1.67 19.57 11.23
C ASN A 105 3.14 19.74 11.60
N LEU A 106 3.97 18.70 11.39
CA LEU A 106 5.40 18.77 11.65
C LEU A 106 6.10 19.72 10.69
N LEU A 107 5.81 19.63 9.39
CA LEU A 107 6.38 20.50 8.37
C LEU A 107 6.00 21.96 8.60
N SER A 108 4.72 22.24 8.86
CA SER A 108 4.25 23.60 9.18
C SER A 108 4.87 24.15 10.46
N LYS A 109 5.08 23.32 11.49
CA LYS A 109 5.79 23.74 12.71
C LYS A 109 7.25 24.08 12.41
N ILE A 110 7.95 23.26 11.64
CA ILE A 110 9.34 23.52 11.21
C ILE A 110 9.41 24.83 10.44
N ASP A 111 8.50 25.07 9.50
CA ASP A 111 8.47 26.33 8.74
C ASP A 111 8.19 27.56 9.62
N ARG A 112 7.35 27.42 10.64
CA ARG A 112 7.04 28.50 11.58
C ARG A 112 8.19 28.81 12.56
N GLU A 113 8.86 27.77 13.03
CA GLU A 113 10.02 27.88 13.94
C GLU A 113 11.33 28.15 13.17
N ARG A 114 11.29 28.18 11.83
CA ARG A 114 12.44 28.50 11.00
C ARG A 114 12.84 29.95 11.20
N GLU A 115 13.90 30.15 11.97
CA GLU A 115 14.51 31.46 12.08
C GLU A 115 15.09 31.90 10.73
N LYS A 116 14.92 33.19 10.42
CA LYS A 116 15.60 33.80 9.29
C LYS A 116 17.07 33.93 9.66
N VAL A 117 17.92 33.19 8.95
CA VAL A 117 19.37 33.30 9.06
C VAL A 117 19.88 33.98 7.80
N THR A 118 20.71 35.00 7.98
CA THR A 118 21.51 35.64 6.94
C THR A 118 22.97 35.27 7.12
N LEU A 119 23.82 35.58 6.16
CA LEU A 119 25.25 35.34 6.21
C LEU A 119 25.94 36.62 6.66
N ASP A 120 26.83 36.54 7.64
CA ASP A 120 27.55 37.69 8.18
C ASP A 120 28.74 38.07 7.26
N PRO A 121 28.70 39.22 6.56
CA PRO A 121 29.77 39.65 5.65
C PRO A 121 31.09 39.97 6.36
N GLU A 122 31.06 40.31 7.65
CA GLU A 122 32.29 40.59 8.41
C GLU A 122 33.11 39.31 8.61
N THR A 123 32.44 38.17 8.68
CA THR A 123 33.08 36.86 8.86
C THR A 123 33.46 36.19 7.53
N ALA A 124 32.79 36.56 6.44
CA ALA A 124 32.90 35.88 5.15
C ALA A 124 34.33 35.87 4.59
N SER A 125 34.82 34.70 4.23
CA SER A 125 36.12 34.56 3.59
C SER A 125 36.21 35.34 2.27
N PRO A 126 37.37 35.93 1.91
CA PRO A 126 37.56 36.59 0.61
C PRO A 126 37.35 35.66 -0.59
N HIS A 127 37.39 34.33 -0.39
CA HIS A 127 37.09 33.36 -1.44
C HIS A 127 35.59 33.18 -1.72
N LEU A 128 34.71 33.81 -0.94
CA LEU A 128 33.26 33.64 -1.03
C LEU A 128 32.58 34.88 -1.58
N ALA A 129 31.57 34.66 -2.42
CA ALA A 129 30.66 35.69 -2.92
C ALA A 129 29.28 35.54 -2.28
N LEU A 130 28.82 36.60 -1.60
CA LEU A 130 27.49 36.68 -1.01
C LEU A 130 26.52 37.39 -1.97
N SER A 131 25.28 36.89 -2.07
CA SER A 131 24.21 37.61 -2.77
C SER A 131 23.84 38.93 -2.08
N PRO A 132 23.21 39.91 -2.77
CA PRO A 132 22.80 41.19 -2.17
C PRO A 132 21.93 41.09 -0.92
N GLY A 133 21.17 40.00 -0.75
CA GLY A 133 20.35 39.75 0.43
C GLY A 133 21.04 38.89 1.52
N HIS A 134 22.32 38.58 1.37
CA HIS A 134 23.12 37.71 2.25
C HIS A 134 22.46 36.38 2.61
N ARG A 135 21.68 35.79 1.69
CA ARG A 135 20.98 34.50 1.91
C ARG A 135 21.62 33.34 1.18
N THR A 136 22.49 33.64 0.22
CA THR A 136 23.18 32.64 -0.58
C THR A 136 24.66 32.97 -0.66
N VAL A 137 25.47 31.92 -0.72
CA VAL A 137 26.92 32.00 -0.84
C VAL A 137 27.37 31.12 -2.00
N ARG A 138 28.36 31.59 -2.73
CA ARG A 138 29.04 30.85 -3.78
C ARG A 138 30.54 31.01 -3.61
N LEU A 139 31.32 30.08 -4.14
CA LEU A 139 32.76 30.27 -4.27
C LEU A 139 32.99 31.34 -5.35
N GLY A 140 33.80 32.35 -5.03
CA GLY A 140 34.20 33.39 -5.98
C GLY A 140 35.18 32.86 -7.02
N GLU A 141 35.20 33.49 -8.19
CA GLU A 141 36.17 33.19 -9.27
C GLU A 141 37.60 33.65 -8.94
N GLY A 142 37.77 34.43 -7.86
CA GLY A 142 39.04 34.91 -7.36
C GLY A 142 38.91 35.44 -5.93
N LEU A 143 40.01 35.98 -5.39
CA LEU A 143 40.02 36.63 -4.09
C LEU A 143 39.22 37.94 -4.18
N GLN A 144 38.16 38.10 -3.39
CA GLN A 144 37.46 39.37 -3.30
C GLN A 144 38.32 40.40 -2.58
N ASP A 145 38.27 41.63 -3.08
CA ASP A 145 38.91 42.79 -2.45
C ASP A 145 38.06 43.26 -1.26
N LEU A 146 38.22 42.58 -0.14
CA LEU A 146 37.52 42.84 1.11
C LEU A 146 38.52 43.23 2.21
N PRO A 147 38.16 44.18 3.09
CA PRO A 147 39.02 44.57 4.19
C PRO A 147 39.25 43.40 5.14
N ASP A 148 40.50 43.21 5.55
CA ASP A 148 40.86 42.19 6.54
C ASP A 148 40.32 42.61 7.92
N THR A 149 39.67 41.68 8.62
CA THR A 149 39.16 41.92 9.97
C THR A 149 39.47 40.71 10.85
N PRO A 150 39.64 40.88 12.17
CA PRO A 150 39.90 39.75 13.07
C PRO A 150 38.80 38.68 13.08
N LYS A 151 37.60 39.01 12.61
CA LYS A 151 36.46 38.07 12.52
C LYS A 151 36.44 37.27 11.22
N ARG A 152 37.24 37.65 10.22
CA ARG A 152 37.18 37.10 8.86
C ARG A 152 37.92 35.77 8.75
N PHE A 153 37.29 34.79 8.09
CA PHE A 153 37.98 33.54 7.78
C PHE A 153 38.96 33.72 6.63
N THR A 154 40.26 33.70 6.95
CA THR A 154 41.35 33.82 5.96
C THR A 154 41.92 32.46 5.54
N GLY A 155 41.83 31.43 6.40
CA GLY A 155 42.38 30.09 6.15
C GLY A 155 41.42 29.08 5.51
N SER A 156 40.12 29.39 5.45
CA SER A 156 39.10 28.51 4.86
C SER A 156 37.99 29.32 4.18
N PRO A 157 37.38 28.81 3.09
CA PRO A 157 36.23 29.45 2.44
C PRO A 157 34.97 29.26 3.29
N SER A 158 34.90 30.00 4.40
CA SER A 158 33.83 29.88 5.41
C SER A 158 33.18 31.24 5.70
N VAL A 159 31.94 31.21 6.17
CA VAL A 159 31.15 32.37 6.61
C VAL A 159 30.20 31.90 7.71
N LEU A 160 29.97 32.74 8.73
CA LEU A 160 28.99 32.43 9.78
C LEU A 160 27.60 32.92 9.40
N GLY A 161 26.60 32.23 9.95
CA GLY A 161 25.24 32.74 9.96
C GLY A 161 25.07 33.82 11.02
N SER A 162 24.28 34.84 10.70
CA SER A 162 23.76 35.86 11.62
C SER A 162 22.23 35.75 11.67
N GLN A 163 21.65 36.18 12.79
CA GLN A 163 20.20 36.37 12.86
C GLN A 163 19.78 37.41 11.81
N GLY A 164 18.77 37.09 11.00
CA GLY A 164 18.39 37.85 9.80
C GLY A 164 16.95 38.35 9.78
#